data_AF-R2QFQ9-F1
#
_entry.id   AF-R2QFQ9-F1
#
_cell.length_a   1.000
_cell.length_b   1.000
_cell.length_c   1.000
_cell.angle_alpha   90.00
_cell.angle_beta   90.00
_cell.angle_gamma   90.00
#
_symmetry.space_group_name_H-M   'P 1'
#
loop_
_entity.id
_entity.type
_entity.pdbx_description
1 polymer ?
#
loop_
_entity_poly.entity_id
_entity_poly.type
_entity_poly.pdbx_seq_one_letter_code
_entity_poly.pdbx_strand_id
1 'polypeptide(L)'
;MKDDWTAISDIGKVYDNKKFTLSDYLLVEEKYCEAVKSMMSEVKTDSLRIKELEKNHHPSKSEEASDELKKMYDLLEEGMTISNCNVPLAVKLILRENIWAKLVSKEIEVHFGYDYYMFICSSGPSKKSITQITENGLFVEEMESPYL
;
A
#
# COMPACT_ATOMS: atom_id res chain seq x y z
N MET A 1 3.73 -1.08 22.90
CA MET A 1 4.08 -1.10 21.46
C MET A 1 5.44 -1.75 21.34
N LYS A 2 5.60 -2.74 20.46
CA LYS A 2 6.91 -3.35 20.20
C LYS A 2 7.76 -2.32 19.43
N ASP A 3 9.08 -2.37 19.61
CA ASP A 3 10.01 -1.58 18.80
C ASP A 3 10.14 -2.28 17.44
N ASP A 4 9.46 -1.73 16.42
CA ASP A 4 9.37 -2.31 15.08
C ASP A 4 9.58 -1.20 14.03
N TRP A 5 9.88 -1.59 12.80
CA TRP A 5 10.07 -0.66 11.69
C TRP A 5 8.73 -0.12 11.19
N THR A 6 8.70 1.13 10.74
CA THR A 6 7.49 1.82 10.28
C THR A 6 7.71 2.57 8.96
N ALA A 7 8.90 2.50 8.37
CA ALA A 7 9.22 3.25 7.16
C ALA A 7 10.27 2.55 6.30
N ILE A 8 10.33 2.89 5.01
CA ILE A 8 11.42 2.44 4.12
C ILE A 8 12.80 2.93 4.61
N SER A 9 12.83 4.11 5.25
CA SER A 9 14.06 4.69 5.81
C SER A 9 14.62 3.91 7.02
N ASP A 10 13.90 2.90 7.51
CA ASP A 10 14.36 2.02 8.58
C ASP A 10 15.25 0.87 8.08
N ILE A 11 15.34 0.65 6.77
CA ILE A 11 16.22 -0.38 6.20
C ILE A 11 17.65 -0.15 6.69
N GLY A 12 18.22 -1.19 7.31
CA GLY A 12 19.55 -1.17 7.90
C GLY A 12 19.57 -0.94 9.41
N LYS A 13 18.47 -0.49 10.03
CA LYS A 13 18.31 -0.41 11.49
C LYS A 13 18.13 -1.81 12.09
N VAL A 14 18.26 -1.91 13.41
CA VAL A 14 18.18 -3.16 14.17
C VAL A 14 16.97 -3.11 15.10
N TYR A 15 16.11 -4.12 14.98
CA TYR A 15 14.92 -4.31 15.81
C TYR A 15 14.95 -5.73 16.38
N ASP A 16 14.67 -5.91 17.67
CA ASP A 16 14.74 -7.23 18.34
C ASP A 16 16.05 -8.00 18.05
N ASN A 17 17.20 -7.30 18.03
CA ASN A 17 18.53 -7.84 17.66
C ASN A 17 18.66 -8.40 16.23
N LYS A 18 17.70 -8.16 15.35
CA LYS A 18 17.76 -8.49 13.92
C LYS A 18 17.88 -7.22 13.09
N LYS A 19 18.81 -7.22 12.13
CA LYS A 19 18.89 -6.14 11.13
C LYS A 19 17.69 -6.22 10.19
N PHE A 20 16.94 -5.13 10.05
CA PHE A 20 15.88 -5.01 9.06
C PHE A 20 16.51 -4.78 7.68
N THR A 21 16.24 -5.69 6.75
CA THR A 21 16.86 -5.67 5.42
C THR A 21 15.88 -5.23 4.34
N LEU A 22 16.42 -4.84 3.18
CA LEU A 22 15.62 -4.59 1.99
C LEU A 22 14.75 -5.81 1.61
N SER A 23 15.27 -7.03 1.75
CA SER A 23 14.49 -8.24 1.47
C SER A 23 13.33 -8.41 2.44
N ASP A 24 13.50 -8.09 3.72
CA ASP A 24 12.40 -8.08 4.70
C ASP A 24 11.33 -7.06 4.30
N TYR A 25 11.73 -5.84 3.89
CA TYR A 25 10.83 -4.80 3.41
C TYR A 25 10.04 -5.24 2.17
N LEU A 26 10.73 -5.73 1.13
CA LEU A 26 10.10 -6.14 -0.12
C LEU A 26 9.10 -7.29 0.06
N LEU A 27 9.37 -8.20 1.01
CA LEU A 27 8.42 -9.27 1.36
C LEU A 27 7.13 -8.69 1.95
N VAL A 28 7.21 -7.66 2.79
CA VAL A 28 6.03 -7.02 3.39
C VAL A 28 5.32 -6.15 2.36
N GLU A 29 6.05 -5.37 1.55
CA GLU A 29 5.51 -4.57 0.44
C GLU A 29 4.62 -5.41 -0.48
N GLU A 30 5.04 -6.61 -0.84
CA GLU A 30 4.25 -7.50 -1.69
C GLU A 30 2.96 -7.95 -1.02
N LYS A 31 2.99 -8.23 0.30
CA LYS A 31 1.78 -8.59 1.06
C LYS A 31 0.75 -7.45 1.09
N TYR A 32 1.20 -6.20 1.18
CA TYR A 32 0.30 -5.05 1.08
C TYR A 32 -0.33 -4.95 -0.32
N CYS A 33 0.45 -5.21 -1.39
CA CYS A 33 -0.09 -5.29 -2.74
C CYS A 33 -1.17 -6.38 -2.85
N GLU A 34 -0.88 -7.58 -2.34
CA GLU A 34 -1.82 -8.71 -2.33
C GLU A 34 -3.07 -8.42 -1.51
N ALA A 35 -2.95 -7.70 -0.39
CA ALA A 35 -4.08 -7.30 0.44
C ALA A 35 -5.05 -6.39 -0.32
N VAL A 36 -4.54 -5.34 -0.98
CA VAL A 36 -5.37 -4.43 -1.80
C VAL A 36 -6.04 -5.22 -2.94
N LYS A 37 -5.29 -6.10 -3.61
CA LYS A 37 -5.79 -6.95 -4.69
C LYS A 37 -6.90 -7.90 -4.22
N SER A 38 -6.75 -8.49 -3.04
CA SER A 38 -7.77 -9.36 -2.44
C SER A 38 -9.05 -8.58 -2.18
N MET A 39 -8.93 -7.41 -1.55
CA MET A 39 -10.08 -6.55 -1.25
C MET A 39 -10.81 -6.10 -2.51
N MET A 40 -10.07 -5.65 -3.53
CA MET A 40 -10.61 -5.31 -4.86
C MET A 40 -11.39 -6.49 -5.47
N SER A 41 -10.86 -7.71 -5.36
CA SER A 41 -11.53 -8.91 -5.87
C SER A 41 -12.83 -9.21 -5.12
N GLU A 42 -12.85 -9.06 -3.80
CA GLU A 42 -14.04 -9.30 -2.98
C GLU A 42 -15.15 -8.28 -3.29
N VAL A 43 -14.81 -7.00 -3.45
CA VAL A 43 -15.78 -5.95 -3.82
C VAL A 43 -16.07 -5.89 -5.33
N LYS A 44 -15.45 -6.76 -6.14
CA LYS A 44 -15.63 -6.85 -7.60
C LYS A 44 -15.30 -5.54 -8.32
N THR A 45 -14.19 -4.91 -7.92
CA THR A 45 -13.66 -3.69 -8.52
C THR A 45 -12.36 -3.98 -9.26
N ASP A 46 -12.28 -3.59 -10.54
CA ASP A 46 -11.10 -3.83 -11.39
C ASP A 46 -10.24 -2.58 -11.66
N SER A 47 -10.60 -1.44 -11.07
CA SER A 47 -9.84 -0.21 -11.19
C SER A 47 -10.05 0.69 -10.00
N LEU A 48 -9.03 1.49 -9.68
CA LEU A 48 -9.08 2.51 -8.64
C LEU A 48 -8.71 3.84 -9.25
N ARG A 49 -9.37 4.90 -8.79
CA ARG A 49 -9.05 6.29 -9.12
C ARG A 49 -8.06 6.82 -8.08
N ILE A 50 -7.06 7.55 -8.56
CA ILE A 50 -6.12 8.31 -7.73
C ILE A 50 -6.82 9.55 -7.22
N LYS A 51 -6.72 9.81 -5.92
CA LYS A 51 -7.30 10.97 -5.26
C LYS A 51 -6.31 11.56 -4.26
N GLU A 52 -6.25 12.89 -4.19
CA GLU A 52 -5.35 13.65 -3.31
C GLU A 52 -3.86 13.28 -3.55
N LEU A 53 -3.45 13.23 -4.82
CA LEU A 53 -2.08 12.90 -5.21
C LEU A 53 -1.07 13.98 -4.79
N GLU A 54 -0.05 13.58 -4.06
CA GLU A 54 1.16 14.36 -3.77
C GLU A 54 2.39 13.58 -4.29
N LYS A 55 3.25 14.24 -5.07
CA LYS A 55 4.50 13.65 -5.55
C LYS A 55 5.66 14.19 -4.70
N ASN A 56 6.38 13.29 -4.03
CA ASN A 56 7.49 13.64 -3.15
C ASN A 56 8.83 13.53 -3.89
N HIS A 57 9.37 12.31 -3.97
CA HIS A 57 10.66 12.05 -4.59
C HIS A 57 10.55 10.99 -5.68
N HIS A 58 11.15 11.28 -6.83
CA HIS A 58 11.18 10.36 -7.96
C HIS A 58 11.93 9.06 -7.60
N PRO A 59 11.44 7.86 -7.97
CA PRO A 59 12.04 6.57 -7.60
C PRO A 59 13.38 6.28 -8.31
N SER A 60 13.84 7.15 -9.21
CA SER A 60 15.11 6.98 -9.95
C SER A 60 16.36 6.93 -9.07
N LYS A 61 16.26 7.38 -7.81
CA LYS A 61 17.36 7.30 -6.84
C LYS A 61 17.47 5.92 -6.15
N SER A 62 16.46 5.06 -6.30
CA SER A 62 16.46 3.69 -5.76
C SER A 62 16.92 2.73 -6.85
N GLU A 63 17.96 1.95 -6.55
CA GLU A 63 18.47 0.90 -7.46
C GLU A 63 17.43 -0.22 -7.65
N GLU A 64 16.52 -0.37 -6.68
CA GLU A 64 15.44 -1.35 -6.62
C GLU A 64 14.18 -0.90 -7.36
N ALA A 65 14.16 0.31 -7.92
CA ALA A 65 13.03 0.80 -8.69
C ALA A 65 13.10 0.24 -10.12
N SER A 66 12.10 -0.56 -10.49
CA SER A 66 11.95 -1.03 -11.86
C SER A 66 11.58 0.11 -12.80
N ASP A 67 11.78 -0.09 -14.10
CA ASP A 67 11.42 0.92 -15.10
C ASP A 67 9.91 1.11 -15.21
N GLU A 68 9.10 0.08 -14.93
CA GLU A 68 7.65 0.19 -14.80
C GLU A 68 7.25 1.07 -13.63
N LEU A 69 7.94 0.96 -12.49
CA LEU A 69 7.68 1.78 -11.32
C LEU A 69 8.00 3.26 -11.57
N LYS A 70 9.14 3.54 -12.21
CA LYS A 70 9.53 4.90 -12.64
C LYS A 70 8.52 5.48 -13.63
N LYS A 71 8.15 4.70 -14.64
CA LYS A 71 7.15 5.10 -15.63
C LYS A 71 5.78 5.35 -15.00
N MET A 72 5.37 4.53 -14.03
CA MET A 72 4.13 4.75 -13.29
C MET A 72 4.17 6.08 -12.53
N TYR A 73 5.27 6.36 -11.83
CA TYR A 73 5.45 7.64 -11.14
C TYR A 73 5.29 8.83 -12.09
N ASP A 74 5.91 8.78 -13.27
CA ASP A 74 5.84 9.85 -14.26
C ASP A 74 4.41 10.05 -14.79
N LEU A 75 3.70 8.96 -15.07
CA LEU A 75 2.36 8.98 -15.66
C LEU A 75 1.23 9.25 -14.67
N LEU A 76 1.43 9.02 -13.37
CA LEU A 76 0.39 9.22 -12.37
C LEU A 76 -0.04 10.69 -12.29
N GLU A 77 -1.35 10.91 -12.37
CA GLU A 77 -1.99 12.23 -12.26
C GLU A 77 -3.21 12.16 -11.33
N GLU A 78 -3.55 13.28 -10.72
CA GLU A 78 -4.75 13.40 -9.89
C GLU A 78 -6.01 13.06 -10.71
N GLY A 79 -6.86 12.19 -10.15
CA GLY A 79 -8.07 11.74 -10.82
C GLY A 79 -7.86 10.65 -11.88
N MET A 80 -6.62 10.24 -12.16
CA MET A 80 -6.33 9.13 -13.07
C MET A 80 -6.97 7.83 -12.55
N THR A 81 -7.55 7.04 -13.44
CA THR A 81 -8.01 5.69 -13.10
C THR A 81 -6.97 4.66 -13.53
N ILE A 82 -6.48 3.87 -12.58
CA ILE A 82 -5.53 2.79 -12.81
C ILE A 82 -6.24 1.44 -12.72
N SER A 83 -5.91 0.54 -13.63
CA SER A 83 -6.44 -0.82 -13.65
C SER A 83 -5.81 -1.68 -12.55
N ASN A 84 -6.45 -2.80 -12.27
CA ASN A 84 -6.04 -3.78 -11.28
C ASN A 84 -4.59 -4.30 -11.45
N CYS A 85 -4.03 -4.29 -12.67
CA CYS A 85 -2.63 -4.66 -12.90
C CYS A 85 -1.63 -3.56 -12.50
N ASN A 86 -2.07 -2.30 -12.46
CA ASN A 86 -1.25 -1.14 -12.13
C ASN A 86 -1.35 -0.72 -10.65
N VAL A 87 -2.40 -1.18 -9.94
CA VAL A 87 -2.58 -0.92 -8.50
C VAL A 87 -1.36 -1.31 -7.66
N PRO A 88 -0.70 -2.47 -7.85
CA PRO A 88 0.52 -2.79 -7.12
C PRO A 88 1.63 -1.75 -7.30
N LEU A 89 1.78 -1.16 -8.49
CA LEU A 89 2.80 -0.12 -8.71
C LEU A 89 2.49 1.15 -7.92
N ALA A 90 1.22 1.55 -7.82
CA ALA A 90 0.81 2.70 -7.01
C ALA A 90 1.01 2.43 -5.50
N VAL A 91 0.64 1.24 -5.02
CA VAL A 91 0.88 0.83 -3.62
C VAL A 91 2.38 0.88 -3.29
N LYS A 92 3.23 0.35 -4.16
CA LYS A 92 4.69 0.41 -3.99
C LYS A 92 5.20 1.86 -3.93
N LEU A 93 4.73 2.74 -4.80
CA LEU A 93 5.11 4.16 -4.76
C LEU A 93 4.68 4.84 -3.44
N ILE A 94 3.54 4.48 -2.87
CA ILE A 94 3.07 5.02 -1.59
C ILE A 94 3.93 4.49 -0.42
N LEU A 95 4.12 3.17 -0.35
CA LEU A 95 4.90 2.53 0.72
C LEU A 95 6.38 2.94 0.74
N ARG A 96 6.93 3.28 -0.43
CA ARG A 96 8.29 3.80 -0.60
C ARG A 96 8.38 5.32 -0.43
N GLU A 97 7.29 5.97 0.00
CA GLU A 97 7.18 7.41 0.24
C GLU A 97 7.41 8.28 -1.01
N ASN A 98 7.46 7.68 -2.20
CA ASN A 98 7.62 8.40 -3.46
C ASN A 98 6.43 9.33 -3.73
N ILE A 99 5.23 8.89 -3.36
CA ILE A 99 3.99 9.65 -3.48
C ILE A 99 3.15 9.48 -2.21
N TRP A 100 2.17 10.35 -2.03
CA TRP A 100 0.99 10.07 -1.19
C TRP A 100 -0.26 10.17 -2.07
N ALA A 101 -1.22 9.26 -1.87
CA ALA A 101 -2.51 9.28 -2.55
C ALA A 101 -3.49 8.33 -1.86
N LYS A 102 -4.78 8.61 -2.04
CA LYS A 102 -5.86 7.64 -1.82
C LYS A 102 -6.16 6.89 -3.11
N LEU A 103 -6.44 5.60 -3.00
CA LEU A 103 -6.91 4.75 -4.10
C LEU A 103 -8.38 4.46 -3.88
N VAL A 104 -9.26 5.01 -4.72
CA VAL A 104 -10.71 5.03 -4.48
C VAL A 104 -11.52 4.46 -5.63
N SER A 105 -12.57 3.72 -5.30
CA SER A 105 -13.71 3.46 -6.17
C SER A 105 -15.00 3.84 -5.43
N LYS A 106 -16.16 3.45 -5.96
CA LYS A 106 -17.42 3.60 -5.23
C LYS A 106 -17.53 2.58 -4.09
N GLU A 107 -16.80 1.47 -4.17
CA GLU A 107 -16.94 0.28 -3.34
C GLU A 107 -15.83 0.16 -2.30
N ILE A 108 -14.65 0.73 -2.57
CA ILE A 108 -13.47 0.65 -1.73
C ILE A 108 -12.68 1.97 -1.72
N GLU A 109 -12.17 2.36 -0.56
CA GLU A 109 -11.13 3.38 -0.41
C GLU A 109 -9.95 2.76 0.32
N VAL A 110 -8.75 2.98 -0.21
CA VAL A 110 -7.47 2.58 0.41
C VAL A 110 -6.62 3.82 0.61
N HIS A 111 -6.10 4.01 1.81
CA HIS A 111 -5.12 5.07 2.11
C HIS A 111 -4.13 4.62 3.19
N PHE A 112 -3.04 5.36 3.33
CA PHE A 112 -1.92 5.00 4.20
C PHE A 112 -1.65 6.12 5.20
N GLY A 113 -1.43 5.72 6.46
CA GLY A 113 -0.92 6.59 7.52
C GLY A 113 0.59 6.79 7.40
N TYR A 114 1.14 7.68 8.24
CA TYR A 114 2.58 7.94 8.30
C TYR A 114 3.39 6.83 9.03
N ASP A 115 2.70 5.89 9.67
CA ASP A 115 3.23 4.82 10.51
C ASP A 115 3.12 3.43 9.85
N TYR A 116 3.08 3.40 8.52
CA TYR A 116 2.94 2.19 7.69
C TYR A 116 1.57 1.48 7.77
N TYR A 117 0.61 2.01 8.54
CA TYR A 117 -0.75 1.48 8.55
C TYR A 117 -1.46 1.76 7.23
N MET A 118 -2.11 0.72 6.69
CA MET A 118 -3.03 0.81 5.57
C MET A 118 -4.46 0.72 6.07
N PHE A 119 -5.27 1.71 5.72
CA PHE A 119 -6.69 1.75 6.01
C PHE A 119 -7.47 1.37 4.76
N ILE A 120 -8.46 0.49 4.95
CA ILE A 120 -9.35 0.07 3.87
C ILE A 120 -10.79 0.24 4.33
N CYS A 121 -11.51 1.13 3.66
CA CYS A 121 -12.95 1.32 3.83
C CYS A 121 -13.67 0.59 2.69
N SER A 122 -14.53 -0.36 2.99
CA SER A 122 -15.31 -1.10 1.99
C SER A 122 -16.81 -0.97 2.23
N SER A 123 -17.58 -0.96 1.15
CA SER A 123 -19.05 -0.84 1.16
C SER A 123 -19.80 -2.11 1.58
N GLY A 124 -19.08 -3.20 1.89
CA GLY A 124 -19.66 -4.49 2.27
C GLY A 124 -18.70 -5.32 3.13
N PRO A 125 -19.18 -6.42 3.73
CA PRO A 125 -18.35 -7.24 4.61
C PRO A 125 -17.18 -7.86 3.83
N SER A 126 -15.95 -7.69 4.32
CA SER A 126 -14.72 -8.18 3.68
C SER A 126 -14.12 -9.40 4.37
N LYS A 127 -14.98 -10.29 4.89
CA LYS A 127 -14.56 -11.40 5.76
C LYS A 127 -13.58 -12.35 5.07
N LYS A 128 -13.74 -12.57 3.76
CA LYS A 128 -12.87 -13.49 3.02
C LYS A 128 -11.49 -12.88 2.83
N SER A 129 -11.41 -11.63 2.39
CA SER A 129 -10.14 -10.92 2.22
C SER A 129 -9.43 -10.70 3.55
N ILE A 130 -10.13 -10.34 4.63
CA ILE A 130 -9.55 -10.25 5.98
C ILE A 130 -8.89 -11.57 6.40
N THR A 131 -9.57 -12.70 6.16
CA THR A 131 -9.01 -14.03 6.44
C THR A 131 -7.73 -14.27 5.63
N GLN A 132 -7.76 -14.02 4.31
CA GLN A 132 -6.59 -14.19 3.45
C GLN A 132 -5.41 -13.29 3.83
N ILE A 133 -5.68 -12.03 4.17
CA ILE A 133 -4.68 -11.06 4.58
C ILE A 133 -4.01 -11.51 5.89
N THR A 134 -4.80 -11.99 6.84
CA THR A 134 -4.32 -12.51 8.11
C THR A 134 -3.49 -13.78 7.93
N GLU A 135 -3.94 -14.71 7.09
CA GLU A 135 -3.19 -15.93 6.73
C GLU A 135 -1.87 -15.63 6.02
N ASN A 136 -1.80 -14.52 5.27
CA ASN A 136 -0.56 -14.03 4.65
C ASN A 136 0.38 -13.35 5.67
N GLY A 137 -0.02 -13.25 6.93
CA GLY A 137 0.78 -12.76 8.04
C GLY A 137 0.79 -11.24 8.20
N LEU A 138 -0.17 -10.54 7.62
CA LEU A 138 -0.45 -9.15 7.98
C LEU A 138 -1.42 -9.13 9.17
N PHE A 139 -1.21 -8.19 10.09
CA PHE A 139 -2.15 -7.93 11.17
C PHE A 139 -3.32 -7.09 10.64
N VAL A 140 -4.55 -7.46 11.01
CA VAL A 140 -5.77 -6.73 10.62
C VAL A 140 -6.55 -6.41 11.89
N GLU A 141 -6.96 -5.15 12.02
CA GLU A 141 -7.80 -4.65 13.10
C GLU A 141 -9.06 -4.01 12.52
N GLU A 142 -10.22 -4.34 13.10
CA GLU A 142 -11.47 -3.65 12.78
C GLU A 142 -11.53 -2.34 13.57
N MET A 143 -11.79 -1.23 12.86
CA MET A 143 -11.86 0.10 13.46
C MET A 143 -13.09 0.85 12.94
N GLU A 144 -13.77 1.59 13.82
CA GLU A 144 -14.77 2.57 13.40
C GLU A 144 -14.05 3.80 12.82
N SER A 145 -14.48 4.27 11.65
CA SER A 145 -13.88 5.46 11.05
C SER A 145 -13.99 6.64 12.02
N PRO A 146 -12.89 7.36 12.33
CA PRO A 146 -12.95 8.52 13.21
C PRO A 146 -13.69 9.72 12.59
N TYR A 147 -14.10 9.59 11.32
CA TYR A 147 -14.82 10.60 10.54
C TYR A 147 -16.31 10.25 10.33
N LEU A 148 -16.87 9.35 11.14
CA LEU A 148 -18.32 9.06 11.19
C LEU A 148 -19.16 10.28 11.59
#